data_AF-A0A522LD85-F1
#
_entry.id   AF-A0A522LD85-F1
#
_cell.length_a   1.000
_cell.length_b   1.000
_cell.length_c   1.000
_cell.angle_alpha   90.00
_cell.angle_beta   90.00
_cell.angle_gamma   90.00
#
_symmetry.space_group_name_H-M   'P 1'
#
loop_
_entity.id
_entity.type
_entity.pdbx_description
1 polymer ?
#
loop_
_entity_poly.entity_id
_entity_poly.type
_entity_poly.pdbx_seq_one_letter_code
_entity_poly.pdbx_strand_id
1 'polypeptide(L)'
;QPIRLDDVLVVQGDWGRVEEITGTYVVLKIWDERRLIIPLQWFIENPFHNWTRQSASIIGTVFLWVDYRMPLEPLRAEAQRVCEAAPEWDRRLCKLQVTEAGEKAIQLRLLVTSASSGQNWDLRCKAREALVDFMQREYPQHLPLMRAELADTVNERKVPEAQ
;
A
#
# COMPACT_ATOMS: atom_id res chain seq x y z
N GLN A 1 -5.31 -28.48 -12.42
CA GLN A 1 -3.99 -27.84 -12.52
C GLN A 1 -3.98 -26.58 -11.65
N PRO A 2 -3.05 -26.46 -10.68
CA PRO A 2 -2.97 -25.33 -9.75
C PRO A 2 -2.28 -24.07 -10.33
N ILE A 3 -1.57 -24.22 -11.44
CA ILE A 3 -0.87 -23.16 -12.18
C ILE A 3 -1.26 -23.28 -13.66
N ARG A 4 -1.52 -22.15 -14.32
CA ARG A 4 -1.79 -22.06 -15.76
C ARG A 4 -0.84 -21.06 -16.42
N LEU A 5 -0.68 -21.19 -17.74
CA LEU A 5 0.00 -20.16 -18.52
C LEU A 5 -0.74 -18.82 -18.31
N ASP A 6 0.01 -17.72 -18.28
CA ASP A 6 -0.51 -16.36 -18.01
C ASP A 6 -1.04 -16.11 -16.59
N ASP A 7 -0.96 -17.08 -15.67
CA ASP A 7 -1.30 -16.82 -14.27
C ASP A 7 -0.31 -15.83 -13.63
N VAL A 8 -0.80 -15.01 -12.70
CA VAL A 8 0.04 -14.16 -11.84
C VAL A 8 0.27 -14.87 -10.52
N LEU A 9 1.53 -15.24 -10.26
CA LEU A 9 1.93 -15.92 -9.03
C LEU A 9 2.75 -14.98 -8.15
N VAL A 10 2.66 -15.17 -6.83
CA VAL A 10 3.60 -14.63 -5.85
C VAL A 10 4.39 -15.79 -5.26
N VAL A 11 5.70 -15.76 -5.46
CA VAL A 11 6.66 -16.79 -5.04
C VAL A 11 7.82 -16.11 -4.34
N GLN A 12 8.11 -16.50 -3.09
CA GLN A 12 9.22 -15.95 -2.29
C GLN A 12 9.24 -14.41 -2.17
N GLY A 13 8.07 -13.76 -2.27
CA GLY A 13 7.95 -12.30 -2.20
C GLY A 13 8.01 -11.60 -3.56
N ASP A 14 8.49 -12.28 -4.60
CA ASP A 14 8.43 -11.80 -5.98
C ASP A 14 7.08 -12.15 -6.60
N TRP A 15 6.53 -11.25 -7.39
CA TRP A 15 5.33 -11.50 -8.17
C TRP A 15 5.64 -11.39 -9.66
N GLY A 16 5.06 -12.30 -10.44
CA GLY A 16 5.33 -12.40 -11.86
C GLY A 16 4.25 -13.18 -12.60
N ARG A 17 4.25 -13.04 -13.92
CA ARG A 17 3.34 -13.74 -14.82
C ARG A 17 4.01 -15.01 -15.35
N VAL A 18 3.28 -16.12 -15.36
CA VAL A 18 3.75 -17.39 -15.93
C VAL A 18 3.92 -17.25 -17.44
N GLU A 19 5.17 -17.26 -17.92
CA GLU A 19 5.51 -17.27 -19.35
C GLU A 19 5.58 -18.70 -19.89
N GLU A 20 6.08 -19.65 -19.09
CA GLU A 20 6.35 -21.01 -19.54
C GLU A 20 6.13 -22.02 -18.41
N ILE A 21 5.55 -23.18 -18.74
CA ILE A 21 5.40 -24.33 -17.85
C ILE A 21 6.00 -25.55 -18.56
N THR A 22 7.05 -26.12 -17.98
CA THR A 22 7.63 -27.39 -18.43
C THR A 22 7.40 -28.48 -17.38
N GLY A 23 7.84 -29.71 -17.69
CA GLY A 23 7.77 -30.81 -16.73
C GLY A 23 8.74 -30.67 -15.54
N THR A 24 9.74 -29.80 -15.63
CA THR A 24 10.80 -29.68 -14.62
C THR A 24 10.87 -28.29 -13.98
N TYR A 25 10.34 -27.25 -14.62
CA TYR A 25 10.34 -25.89 -14.10
C TYR A 25 9.17 -25.05 -14.64
N VAL A 26 8.90 -23.94 -13.95
CA VAL A 26 8.00 -22.86 -14.38
C VAL A 26 8.83 -21.58 -14.50
N VAL A 27 8.58 -20.80 -15.55
CA VAL A 27 9.22 -19.49 -15.76
C VAL A 27 8.22 -18.39 -15.45
N LEU A 28 8.55 -17.53 -14.49
CA LEU A 28 7.82 -16.30 -14.20
C LEU A 28 8.57 -15.10 -14.76
N LYS A 29 7.90 -14.26 -15.56
CA LYS A 29 8.39 -12.91 -15.85
C LYS A 29 7.97 -12.00 -14.72
N ILE A 30 8.97 -11.53 -13.97
CA ILE A 30 8.75 -10.57 -12.90
C ILE A 30 8.73 -9.14 -13.47
N TRP A 31 8.30 -8.20 -12.64
CA TRP A 31 7.98 -6.83 -13.07
C TRP A 31 9.17 -6.04 -13.63
N ASP A 32 10.41 -6.40 -13.26
CA ASP A 32 11.65 -5.78 -13.76
C ASP A 32 12.26 -6.52 -14.96
N GLU A 33 11.41 -7.24 -15.70
CA GLU A 33 11.72 -7.99 -16.93
C GLU A 33 12.64 -9.21 -16.76
N ARG A 34 13.10 -9.49 -15.53
CA ARG A 34 13.84 -10.73 -15.25
C ARG A 34 12.92 -11.95 -15.32
N ARG A 35 13.52 -13.10 -15.59
CA ARG A 35 12.85 -14.40 -15.59
C ARG A 35 13.27 -15.16 -14.34
N LEU A 36 12.31 -15.45 -13.49
CA LEU A 36 12.49 -16.31 -12.33
C LEU A 36 12.13 -17.74 -12.73
N ILE A 37 13.14 -18.60 -12.82
CA ILE A 37 12.99 -20.03 -13.18
C ILE A 37 12.88 -20.82 -11.87
N ILE A 38 11.74 -21.49 -11.67
CA ILE A 38 11.44 -22.20 -10.43
C ILE A 38 11.24 -23.68 -10.72
N PRO A 39 12.00 -24.60 -10.10
CA PRO A 39 11.79 -26.04 -10.27
C PRO A 39 10.37 -26.45 -9.88
N LEU A 40 9.76 -27.36 -10.63
CA LEU A 40 8.39 -27.82 -10.36
C LEU A 40 8.28 -28.45 -8.96
N GLN A 41 9.32 -29.15 -8.51
CA GLN A 41 9.41 -29.72 -7.16
C GLN A 41 9.20 -28.67 -6.07
N TRP A 42 9.68 -27.43 -6.28
CA TRP A 42 9.52 -26.35 -5.31
C TRP A 42 8.05 -26.00 -5.06
N PHE A 43 7.21 -25.99 -6.12
CA PHE A 43 5.76 -25.72 -5.99
C PHE A 43 4.99 -26.85 -5.29
N ILE A 44 5.56 -28.05 -5.22
CA ILE A 44 4.99 -29.18 -4.49
C ILE A 44 5.31 -29.04 -3.00
N GLU A 45 6.52 -28.58 -2.68
CA GLU A 45 7.04 -28.50 -1.31
C GLU A 45 6.69 -27.19 -0.59
N ASN A 46 6.38 -26.12 -1.32
CA ASN A 46 6.22 -24.78 -0.77
C ASN A 46 4.85 -24.17 -1.10
N PRO A 47 4.22 -23.47 -0.15
CA PRO A 47 3.03 -22.70 -0.44
C PRO A 47 3.36 -21.51 -1.36
N PHE A 48 2.41 -21.16 -2.23
CA PHE A 48 2.49 -20.00 -3.11
C PHE A 48 1.11 -19.36 -3.25
N HIS A 49 1.07 -18.08 -3.65
CA HIS A 49 -0.19 -17.41 -3.96
C HIS A 49 -0.41 -17.38 -5.47
N ASN A 50 -1.54 -17.89 -5.94
CA ASN A 50 -1.99 -17.70 -7.31
C ASN A 50 -3.10 -16.63 -7.30
N TRP A 51 -2.77 -15.43 -7.79
CA TRP A 51 -3.67 -14.29 -7.78
C TRP A 51 -4.75 -14.37 -8.86
N THR A 52 -4.60 -15.21 -9.88
CA THR A 52 -5.48 -15.28 -11.05
C THR A 52 -6.24 -16.61 -11.19
N ARG A 53 -6.09 -17.54 -10.23
CA ARG A 53 -6.64 -18.91 -10.31
C ARG A 53 -8.13 -18.99 -10.63
N GLN A 54 -8.93 -18.08 -10.10
CA GLN A 54 -10.40 -18.04 -10.29
C GLN A 54 -10.87 -16.77 -10.99
N SER A 55 -10.22 -15.64 -10.75
CA SER A 55 -10.45 -14.39 -11.46
C SER A 55 -9.17 -13.59 -11.46
N ALA A 56 -8.90 -12.82 -12.52
CA ALA A 56 -7.81 -11.86 -12.53
C ALA A 56 -8.05 -10.66 -11.59
N SER A 57 -9.28 -10.52 -11.09
CA SER A 57 -9.67 -9.42 -10.24
C SER A 57 -9.02 -9.53 -8.86
N ILE A 58 -8.45 -8.43 -8.38
CA ILE A 58 -7.67 -8.39 -7.14
C ILE A 58 -8.08 -7.20 -6.27
N ILE A 59 -7.93 -7.36 -4.95
CA ILE A 59 -8.06 -6.27 -3.97
C ILE A 59 -6.66 -5.77 -3.64
N GLY A 60 -6.45 -4.48 -3.89
CA GLY A 60 -5.26 -3.73 -3.57
C GLY A 60 -5.40 -2.96 -2.27
N THR A 61 -4.27 -2.75 -1.60
CA THR A 61 -4.22 -2.02 -0.33
C THR A 61 -3.23 -0.87 -0.40
N VAL A 62 -3.66 0.33 -0.02
CA VAL A 62 -2.80 1.49 0.19
C VAL A 62 -2.83 1.84 1.69
N PHE A 63 -1.66 1.98 2.29
CA PHE A 63 -1.51 2.43 3.66
C PHE A 63 -1.00 3.86 3.70
N LEU A 64 -1.54 4.66 4.60
CA LEU A 64 -1.15 6.04 4.88
C LEU A 64 -1.11 6.25 6.40
N TRP A 65 -0.15 7.02 6.89
CA TRP A 65 -0.12 7.45 8.29
C TRP A 65 -0.47 8.94 8.36
N VAL A 66 -1.39 9.30 9.26
CA VAL A 66 -1.87 10.69 9.39
C VAL A 66 -1.98 11.09 10.88
N ASP A 67 -2.00 12.40 11.15
CA ASP A 67 -2.28 12.94 12.48
C ASP A 67 -3.72 12.56 12.92
N TYR A 68 -3.92 12.36 14.22
CA TYR A 68 -5.22 12.03 14.82
C TYR A 68 -6.34 13.04 14.52
N ARG A 69 -5.98 14.28 14.20
CA ARG A 69 -6.93 15.35 13.90
C ARG A 69 -7.40 15.34 12.43
N MET A 70 -6.86 14.46 11.59
CA MET A 70 -7.21 14.41 10.17
C MET A 70 -8.72 14.16 9.97
N PRO A 71 -9.46 15.06 9.29
CA PRO A 71 -10.86 14.82 9.00
C PRO A 71 -11.00 13.70 7.96
N LEU A 72 -11.67 12.61 8.36
CA LEU A 72 -11.72 11.39 7.55
C LEU A 72 -12.77 11.45 6.42
N GLU A 73 -13.91 12.11 6.61
CA GLU A 73 -14.96 12.15 5.57
C GLU A 73 -14.49 12.85 4.28
N PRO A 74 -13.82 14.02 4.32
CA PRO A 74 -13.28 14.62 3.11
C PRO A 74 -12.24 13.73 2.42
N LEU A 75 -11.41 13.03 3.20
CA LEU A 75 -10.40 12.13 2.65
C LEU A 75 -11.03 10.87 2.01
N ARG A 76 -12.12 10.36 2.58
CA ARG A 76 -12.91 9.27 1.98
C ARG A 76 -13.54 9.71 0.66
N ALA A 77 -14.13 10.91 0.63
CA ALA A 77 -14.71 11.48 -0.58
C ALA A 77 -13.64 11.67 -1.67
N GLU A 78 -12.45 12.13 -1.31
CA GLU A 78 -11.35 12.26 -2.25
C GLU A 78 -10.87 10.89 -2.78
N ALA A 79 -10.71 9.89 -1.90
CA ALA A 79 -10.33 8.54 -2.32
C ALA A 79 -11.34 7.97 -3.32
N GLN A 80 -12.64 8.20 -3.07
CA GLN A 80 -13.72 7.81 -3.97
C GLN A 80 -13.63 8.54 -5.31
N ARG A 81 -13.46 9.87 -5.31
CA ARG A 81 -13.33 10.69 -6.52
C ARG A 81 -12.17 10.23 -7.40
N VAL A 82 -11.01 9.94 -6.78
CA VAL A 82 -9.83 9.46 -7.50
C VAL A 82 -10.08 8.11 -8.15
N CYS A 83 -10.74 7.19 -7.44
CA CYS A 83 -11.09 5.88 -8.01
C CYS A 83 -12.09 6.01 -9.16
N GLU A 84 -13.11 6.86 -9.02
CA GLU A 84 -14.10 7.11 -10.07
C GLU A 84 -13.51 7.70 -11.36
N ALA A 85 -12.47 8.52 -11.22
CA ALA A 85 -11.73 9.10 -12.34
C ALA A 85 -10.69 8.14 -12.96
N ALA A 86 -10.34 7.05 -12.27
CA ALA A 86 -9.29 6.13 -12.70
C ALA A 86 -9.85 5.01 -13.60
N PRO A 87 -9.36 4.87 -14.85
CA PRO A 87 -9.81 3.79 -15.74
C PRO A 87 -9.41 2.39 -15.25
N GLU A 88 -8.44 2.29 -14.35
CA GLU A 88 -7.97 1.02 -13.75
C GLU A 88 -8.92 0.45 -12.68
N TRP A 89 -9.89 1.25 -12.23
CA TRP A 89 -10.82 0.84 -11.19
C TRP A 89 -12.00 0.07 -11.78
N ASP A 90 -12.25 -1.13 -11.25
CA ASP A 90 -13.33 -2.01 -11.71
C ASP A 90 -14.68 -1.73 -11.02
N ARG A 91 -14.75 -0.66 -10.23
CA ARG A 91 -15.95 -0.17 -9.53
C ARG A 91 -16.55 -1.11 -8.48
N ARG A 92 -15.87 -2.21 -8.10
CA ARG A 92 -16.39 -3.14 -7.09
C ARG A 92 -16.21 -2.65 -5.67
N LEU A 93 -15.06 -2.06 -5.35
CA LEU A 93 -14.73 -1.60 -4.00
C LEU A 93 -13.77 -0.41 -4.05
N CYS A 94 -14.12 0.64 -3.33
CA CYS A 94 -13.21 1.67 -2.85
C CYS A 94 -13.60 1.96 -1.40
N LYS A 95 -12.68 1.76 -0.45
CA LYS A 95 -13.00 1.92 0.97
C LYS A 95 -11.79 2.36 1.78
N LEU A 96 -11.87 3.55 2.37
CA LEU A 96 -10.85 4.07 3.28
C LEU A 96 -11.31 3.93 4.74
N GLN A 97 -10.50 3.25 5.55
CA GLN A 97 -10.77 2.96 6.96
C GLN A 97 -9.54 3.22 7.81
N VAL A 98 -9.73 3.54 9.09
CA VAL A 98 -8.64 3.50 10.08
C VAL A 98 -8.41 2.03 10.45
N THR A 99 -7.18 1.55 10.34
CA THR A 99 -6.81 0.17 10.71
C THR A 99 -6.01 0.08 11.99
N GLU A 100 -5.30 1.14 12.35
CA GLU A 100 -4.48 1.19 13.56
C GLU A 100 -4.50 2.59 14.15
N ALA A 101 -4.47 2.69 15.47
CA ALA A 101 -4.38 3.93 16.22
C ALA A 101 -3.17 3.81 17.16
N GLY A 102 -1.99 4.21 16.66
CA GLY A 102 -0.73 4.12 17.38
C GLY A 102 -0.48 5.33 18.27
N GLU A 103 0.64 5.36 19.00
CA GLU A 103 0.94 6.43 19.96
C GLU A 103 1.00 7.83 19.33
N LYS A 104 1.48 7.94 18.09
CA LYS A 104 1.76 9.24 17.43
C LYS A 104 0.86 9.56 16.23
N ALA A 105 0.26 8.54 15.62
CA ALA A 105 -0.49 8.67 14.38
C ALA A 105 -1.52 7.55 14.24
N ILE A 106 -2.50 7.77 13.38
CA ILE A 106 -3.43 6.72 12.94
C ILE A 106 -3.00 6.20 11.57
N GLN A 107 -3.15 4.90 11.35
CA GLN A 107 -2.95 4.27 10.05
C GLN A 107 -4.29 4.17 9.33
N LEU A 108 -4.32 4.73 8.12
CA LEU A 108 -5.41 4.57 7.19
C LEU A 108 -5.08 3.45 6.20
N ARG A 109 -6.10 2.65 5.89
CA ARG A 109 -6.08 1.64 4.85
C ARG A 109 -7.15 1.95 3.82
N LEU A 110 -6.73 2.20 2.60
CA LEU A 110 -7.59 2.23 1.43
C LEU A 110 -7.55 0.87 0.72
N LEU A 111 -8.72 0.26 0.56
CA LEU A 111 -8.94 -0.94 -0.25
C LEU A 111 -9.55 -0.55 -1.58
N VAL A 112 -8.94 -1.00 -2.68
CA VAL A 112 -9.41 -0.77 -4.06
C VAL A 112 -9.37 -2.05 -4.87
N THR A 113 -10.35 -2.26 -5.73
CA THR A 113 -10.40 -3.42 -6.62
C THR A 113 -10.03 -3.07 -8.05
N SER A 114 -9.37 -3.98 -8.75
CA SER A 114 -9.08 -3.83 -10.19
C SER A 114 -9.22 -5.16 -10.91
N ALA A 115 -9.36 -5.09 -12.25
CA ALA A 115 -9.54 -6.27 -13.10
C ALA A 115 -8.27 -7.11 -13.29
N SER A 116 -7.09 -6.56 -12.99
CA SER A 116 -5.81 -7.28 -13.02
C SER A 116 -4.82 -6.72 -11.98
N SER A 117 -3.76 -7.49 -11.68
CA SER A 117 -2.68 -7.07 -10.79
C SER A 117 -1.93 -5.82 -11.25
N GLY A 118 -1.68 -5.70 -12.56
CA GLY A 118 -1.02 -4.52 -13.13
C GLY A 118 -1.86 -3.26 -12.95
N GLN A 119 -3.14 -3.32 -13.34
CA GLN A 119 -4.08 -2.21 -13.11
C GLN A 119 -4.22 -1.86 -11.63
N ASN A 120 -4.19 -2.88 -10.76
CA ASN A 120 -4.27 -2.66 -9.32
C ASN A 120 -3.04 -1.94 -8.77
N TRP A 121 -1.85 -2.27 -9.26
CA TRP A 121 -0.63 -1.56 -8.90
C TRP A 121 -0.72 -0.08 -9.28
N ASP A 122 -1.08 0.20 -10.53
CA ASP A 122 -1.19 1.56 -11.05
C ASP A 122 -2.26 2.37 -10.28
N LEU A 123 -3.42 1.78 -10.04
CA LEU A 123 -4.48 2.40 -9.24
C LEU A 123 -4.02 2.73 -7.82
N ARG A 124 -3.30 1.82 -7.17
CA ARG A 124 -2.76 2.03 -5.82
C ARG A 124 -1.74 3.16 -5.78
N CYS A 125 -0.89 3.28 -6.80
CA CYS A 125 0.07 4.39 -6.90
C CYS A 125 -0.65 5.72 -7.09
N LYS A 126 -1.56 5.80 -8.08
CA LYS A 126 -2.38 6.99 -8.34
C LYS A 126 -3.17 7.44 -7.11
N ALA A 127 -3.85 6.50 -6.45
CA ALA A 127 -4.62 6.80 -5.24
C ALA A 127 -3.73 7.31 -4.10
N ARG A 128 -2.54 6.73 -3.91
CA ARG A 128 -1.60 7.18 -2.89
C ARG A 128 -1.12 8.61 -3.15
N GLU A 129 -0.69 8.89 -4.38
CA GLU A 129 -0.19 10.20 -4.78
C GLU A 129 -1.29 11.27 -4.65
N ALA A 130 -2.50 10.98 -5.14
CA ALA A 130 -3.61 11.92 -5.07
C ALA A 130 -4.06 12.21 -3.62
N LEU A 131 -4.09 11.19 -2.75
CA LEU A 131 -4.43 11.41 -1.34
C LEU A 131 -3.35 12.23 -0.62
N VAL A 132 -2.08 12.00 -0.94
CA VAL A 132 -0.99 12.81 -0.39
C VAL A 132 -1.08 14.26 -0.87
N ASP A 133 -1.31 14.48 -2.16
CA ASP A 133 -1.51 15.83 -2.73
C ASP A 133 -2.71 16.54 -2.08
N PHE A 134 -3.85 15.86 -1.97
CA PHE A 134 -5.04 16.42 -1.33
C PHE A 134 -4.79 16.82 0.13
N MET A 135 -4.11 15.97 0.90
CA MET A 135 -3.73 16.30 2.28
C MET A 135 -2.78 17.49 2.32
N GLN A 136 -1.82 17.60 1.40
CA GLN A 136 -0.90 18.73 1.35
C GLN A 136 -1.60 20.05 1.00
N ARG A 137 -2.56 20.04 0.07
CA ARG A 137 -3.28 21.24 -0.37
C ARG A 137 -4.33 21.71 0.62
N GLU A 138 -5.15 20.79 1.14
CA GLU A 138 -6.33 21.13 1.95
C GLU A 138 -6.08 21.02 3.47
N TYR A 139 -5.16 20.14 3.87
CA TYR A 139 -4.94 19.77 5.28
C TYR A 139 -3.45 19.70 5.68
N PRO A 140 -2.58 20.64 5.28
CA PRO A 140 -1.13 20.55 5.52
C PRO A 140 -0.77 20.39 7.01
N GLN A 141 -1.59 20.93 7.90
CA GLN A 141 -1.44 20.85 9.37
C GLN A 141 -1.74 19.47 9.97
N HIS A 142 -2.26 18.53 9.17
CA HIS A 142 -2.63 17.16 9.57
C HIS A 142 -1.67 16.08 9.03
N LEU A 143 -0.59 16.50 8.37
CA LEU A 143 0.52 15.61 8.05
C LEU A 143 1.20 15.14 9.35
N PRO A 144 1.82 13.95 9.37
CA PRO A 144 2.52 13.46 10.56
C PRO A 144 3.57 14.46 11.06
N LEU A 145 3.34 15.03 12.24
CA LEU A 145 4.27 15.94 12.91
C LEU A 145 4.93 15.23 14.10
N MET A 146 6.23 15.45 14.28
CA MET A 146 6.90 15.09 15.52
C MET A 146 6.69 16.22 16.52
N ARG A 147 5.95 15.96 17.60
CA ARG A 147 5.79 16.90 18.71
C ARG A 147 6.95 16.71 19.68
N ALA A 148 7.73 17.76 19.92
CA ALA A 148 8.73 17.82 20.96
C ALA A 148 8.30 18.88 21.98
N GLU A 149 8.28 18.51 23.25
CA GLU A 149 8.14 19.46 24.35
C GLU A 149 9.55 19.92 24.72
N LEU A 150 9.87 21.19 24.46
CA LEU A 150 11.10 21.80 24.92
C LEU A 150 10.89 22.12 26.40
N ALA A 151 11.52 21.35 27.29
CA ALA A 151 11.57 21.71 28.70
C ALA A 151 12.34 23.03 28.82
N ASP A 152 11.67 24.08 29.30
CA ASP A 152 12.32 25.33 29.68
C ASP A 152 13.27 25.03 30.84
N THR A 153 14.55 24.83 30.54
CA THR A 153 15.59 24.87 31.56
C THR A 153 15.67 26.31 32.06
N VAL A 154 14.91 26.61 33.12
CA VAL A 154 15.04 27.86 33.86
C VAL A 154 16.47 27.92 34.39
N ASN A 155 17.27 28.79 33.77
CA ASN A 155 18.62 29.08 34.24
C ASN A 155 18.49 29.91 35.52
N GLU A 156 18.46 29.24 36.67
CA GLU A 156 18.62 29.88 37.97
C GLU A 156 20.02 30.53 38.02
N ARG A 157 20.11 31.77 37.53
CA ARG A 157 21.21 32.65 37.88
C ARG A 157 21.08 32.90 39.39
N LYS A 158 21.82 32.12 40.18
CA LYS A 158 22.14 32.45 41.56
C LYS A 158 22.67 33.88 41.58
N VAL A 159 21.86 34.81 42.08
CA VAL A 159 22.33 36.14 42.44
C VAL A 159 23.31 35.93 43.60
N PRO A 160 24.58 36.38 43.50
CA PRO A 160 25.46 36.34 44.67
C PRO A 160 24.89 37.30 45.70
N GLU A 161 24.62 36.80 46.91
CA GLU A 161 24.32 37.65 48.06
C GLU A 161 25.49 38.63 48.26
N ALA A 162 25.20 39.92 48.15
CA ALA A 162 26.12 40.98 48.48
C ALA A 162 25.88 41.39 49.94
N GLN A 163 26.92 41.14 50.75
CA GLN A 163 27.25 41.68 52.08
C GLN A 163 26.42 41.24 53.29
#